data_AF-A0A1I7T3S7-F1
#
_entry.id   AF-A0A1I7T3S7-F1
#
_cell.length_a   1.000
_cell.length_b   1.000
_cell.length_c   1.000
_cell.angle_alpha   90.00
_cell.angle_beta   90.00
_cell.angle_gamma   90.00
#
_symmetry.space_group_name_H-M   'P 1'
#
loop_
_entity.id
_entity.type
_entity.pdbx_description
1 polymer ?
#
loop_
_entity_poly.entity_id
_entity_poly.type
_entity_poly.pdbx_seq_one_letter_code
_entity_poly.pdbx_strand_id
1 'polypeptide(L)'
;MNSKPLTYDSLKTVLQYMDPNTRLLLSSRAPSIRTAEKAVPLKIDDLQIRNHSIKVNGTEYRYEIYQVDCKDKIPYRVSGECELNGNWVCDVNEFGVRDYIAKYNCVVPGNNRFQNQNLFGDYDDEEIVTHYGRLKKLRSILAMEKQQYEQLKSHQPENDPISREEKQGCFEMFKSIRRNIARVYTNEELEIRHDDEYTGSDLEPLKSEKVVKEAIETAGKRIRQMENELLPFENKINNIRPKFEIHLTKNKEIRYL
;
A
#
# COMPACT_ATOMS: atom_id res chain seq x y z
N MET A 1 12.47 44.18 -18.23
CA MET A 1 11.07 44.58 -18.46
C MET A 1 10.54 45.28 -17.22
N ASN A 2 10.24 46.59 -17.30
CA ASN A 2 9.63 47.34 -16.20
C ASN A 2 8.10 47.14 -16.26
N SER A 3 7.60 46.04 -15.71
CA SER A 3 6.15 45.87 -15.51
C SER A 3 5.76 46.54 -14.19
N LYS A 4 4.80 47.47 -14.25
CA LYS A 4 4.19 48.02 -13.03
C LYS A 4 3.31 46.92 -12.41
N PRO A 5 3.46 46.61 -11.11
CA PRO A 5 2.61 45.63 -10.47
C PRO A 5 1.15 46.11 -10.44
N LEU A 6 0.20 45.16 -10.46
CA LEU A 6 -1.21 45.48 -10.30
C LEU A 6 -1.45 46.14 -8.94
N THR A 7 -2.35 47.14 -8.91
CA THR A 7 -2.85 47.70 -7.65
C THR A 7 -3.65 46.63 -6.89
N TYR A 8 -3.81 46.81 -5.58
CA TYR A 8 -4.50 45.84 -4.74
C TYR A 8 -5.94 45.55 -5.21
N ASP A 9 -6.70 46.58 -5.60
CA ASP A 9 -8.07 46.42 -6.09
C ASP A 9 -8.15 45.77 -7.47
N SER A 10 -7.22 46.10 -8.37
CA SER A 10 -7.12 45.44 -9.67
C SER A 10 -6.74 43.96 -9.52
N LEU A 11 -5.82 43.66 -8.59
CA LEU A 11 -5.42 42.29 -8.28
C LEU A 11 -6.59 41.46 -7.74
N LYS A 12 -7.38 42.01 -6.80
CA LYS A 12 -8.61 41.35 -6.30
C LYS A 12 -9.57 41.01 -7.44
N THR A 13 -9.82 41.97 -8.33
CA THR A 13 -10.74 41.77 -9.47
C THR A 13 -10.24 40.66 -10.39
N VAL A 14 -8.95 40.66 -10.75
CA VAL A 14 -8.35 39.60 -11.58
C VAL A 14 -8.46 38.24 -10.90
N LEU A 15 -8.16 38.14 -9.60
CA LEU A 15 -8.24 36.90 -8.83
C LEU A 15 -9.68 36.37 -8.68
N GLN A 16 -10.68 37.25 -8.64
CA GLN A 16 -12.09 36.87 -8.52
C GLN A 16 -12.60 36.10 -9.75
N TYR A 17 -12.10 36.42 -10.95
CA TYR A 17 -12.52 35.81 -12.22
C TYR A 17 -11.50 34.81 -12.79
N MET A 18 -10.41 34.55 -12.07
CA MET A 18 -9.39 33.59 -12.47
C MET A 18 -9.88 32.15 -12.27
N ASP A 19 -9.48 31.25 -13.17
CA ASP A 19 -9.66 29.81 -13.01
C ASP A 19 -9.18 29.35 -11.61
N PRO A 20 -10.00 28.58 -10.85
CA PRO A 20 -9.66 28.18 -9.49
C PRO A 20 -8.32 27.45 -9.38
N ASN A 21 -8.02 26.57 -10.32
CA ASN A 21 -6.80 25.77 -10.31
C ASN A 21 -5.54 26.62 -10.55
N THR A 22 -5.65 27.61 -11.42
CA THR A 22 -4.61 28.61 -11.68
C THR A 22 -4.38 29.47 -10.45
N ARG A 23 -5.47 29.89 -9.79
CA ARG A 23 -5.42 30.70 -8.58
C ARG A 23 -4.77 29.96 -7.39
N LEU A 24 -5.10 28.68 -7.19
CA LEU A 24 -4.45 27.82 -6.19
C LEU A 24 -2.94 27.72 -6.44
N LEU A 25 -2.52 27.50 -7.69
CA LEU A 25 -1.10 27.44 -8.07
C LEU A 25 -0.39 28.78 -7.83
N LEU A 26 -1.04 29.89 -8.19
CA LEU A 26 -0.52 31.24 -8.01
C LEU A 26 -0.31 31.54 -6.51
N SER A 27 -1.30 31.22 -5.67
CA SER A 27 -1.25 31.42 -4.21
C SER A 27 -0.15 30.57 -3.53
N SER A 28 0.13 29.38 -4.09
CA SER A 28 1.24 28.53 -3.65
C SER A 28 2.60 29.10 -4.02
N ARG A 29 2.77 29.67 -5.22
CA ARG A 29 4.09 30.09 -5.75
C ARG A 29 4.45 31.55 -5.45
N ALA A 30 3.46 32.40 -5.20
CA ALA A 30 3.66 33.83 -4.95
C ALA A 30 2.96 34.26 -3.65
N PRO A 31 3.59 34.09 -2.48
CA PRO A 31 2.98 34.41 -1.18
C PRO A 31 2.48 35.86 -1.06
N SER A 32 3.07 36.80 -1.79
CA SER A 32 2.70 38.23 -1.78
C SER A 32 1.27 38.49 -2.24
N ILE A 33 0.65 37.58 -3.00
CA ILE A 33 -0.73 37.76 -3.48
C ILE A 33 -1.78 37.24 -2.48
N ARG A 34 -1.37 36.42 -1.49
CA ARG A 34 -2.30 35.67 -0.62
C ARG A 34 -3.29 36.57 0.10
N THR A 35 -2.87 37.78 0.47
CA THR A 35 -3.74 38.76 1.12
C THR A 35 -4.88 39.22 0.20
N ALA A 36 -4.61 39.49 -1.07
CA ALA A 36 -5.64 39.85 -2.04
C ALA A 36 -6.49 38.63 -2.45
N GLU A 37 -5.84 37.48 -2.59
CA GLU A 37 -6.47 36.20 -2.93
C GLU A 37 -7.50 35.80 -1.87
N LYS A 38 -7.14 35.80 -0.59
CA LYS A 38 -8.09 35.49 0.49
C LYS A 38 -9.20 36.52 0.68
N ALA A 39 -9.04 37.74 0.16
CA ALA A 39 -10.03 38.81 0.27
C ALA A 39 -11.18 38.69 -0.73
N VAL A 40 -11.06 37.81 -1.75
CA VAL A 40 -12.11 37.57 -2.75
C VAL A 40 -12.56 36.11 -2.73
N PRO A 41 -13.85 35.81 -2.95
CA PRO A 41 -14.33 34.42 -2.93
C PRO A 41 -13.70 33.60 -4.07
N LEU A 42 -13.47 32.30 -3.82
CA LEU A 42 -13.08 31.32 -4.83
C LEU A 42 -14.34 30.64 -5.36
N LYS A 43 -14.66 30.82 -6.65
CA LYS A 43 -15.84 30.21 -7.28
C LYS A 43 -15.45 28.87 -7.91
N ILE A 44 -16.01 27.77 -7.42
CA ILE A 44 -15.75 26.41 -7.91
C ILE A 44 -17.07 25.82 -8.39
N ASP A 45 -17.06 25.18 -9.57
CA ASP A 45 -18.25 24.57 -10.18
C ASP A 45 -18.43 23.12 -9.72
N ASP A 46 -17.33 22.36 -9.61
CA ASP A 46 -17.30 20.98 -9.13
C ASP A 46 -16.16 20.81 -8.11
N LEU A 47 -16.51 20.46 -6.88
CA LEU A 47 -15.58 20.15 -5.81
C LEU A 47 -15.81 18.72 -5.30
N GLN A 48 -14.78 17.88 -5.39
CA GLN A 48 -14.78 16.55 -4.78
C GLN A 48 -13.62 16.44 -3.81
N ILE A 49 -13.92 16.07 -2.57
CA ILE A 49 -12.92 15.80 -1.54
C ILE A 49 -12.93 14.30 -1.28
N ARG A 50 -11.78 13.65 -1.51
CA ARG A 50 -11.55 12.22 -1.32
C ARG A 50 -10.42 12.02 -0.31
N ASN A 51 -10.22 10.78 0.15
CA ASN A 51 -9.21 10.47 1.17
C ASN A 51 -7.81 11.00 0.83
N HIS A 52 -7.38 10.89 -0.44
CA HIS A 52 -6.04 11.28 -0.89
C HIS A 52 -6.04 12.27 -2.03
N SER A 53 -7.20 12.80 -2.39
CA SER A 53 -7.28 13.75 -3.48
C SER A 53 -8.37 14.79 -3.31
N ILE A 54 -8.12 15.96 -3.86
CA ILE A 54 -9.11 17.02 -4.02
C ILE A 54 -9.24 17.26 -5.52
N LYS A 55 -10.47 17.24 -6.02
CA LYS A 55 -10.78 17.54 -7.42
C LYS A 55 -11.51 18.87 -7.50
N VAL A 56 -10.99 19.79 -8.30
CA VAL A 56 -11.54 21.13 -8.52
C VAL A 56 -11.74 21.33 -10.01
N ASN A 57 -13.00 21.46 -10.45
CA ASN A 57 -13.37 21.68 -11.85
C ASN A 57 -12.68 20.70 -12.83
N GLY A 58 -12.72 19.41 -12.53
CA GLY A 58 -12.07 18.38 -13.36
C GLY A 58 -10.56 18.20 -13.17
N THR A 59 -9.91 19.02 -12.35
CA THR A 59 -8.48 18.88 -12.01
C THR A 59 -8.33 18.16 -10.68
N GLU A 60 -7.74 16.97 -10.67
CA GLU A 60 -7.45 16.19 -9.47
C GLU A 60 -6.05 16.50 -8.94
N TYR A 61 -5.96 16.88 -7.68
CA TYR A 61 -4.73 16.98 -6.90
C TYR A 61 -4.67 15.78 -5.96
N ARG A 62 -3.70 14.89 -6.15
CA ARG A 62 -3.51 13.70 -5.31
C ARG A 62 -2.21 13.82 -4.53
N TYR A 63 -2.20 13.40 -3.29
CA TYR A 63 -0.96 13.28 -2.53
C TYR A 63 -0.67 11.82 -2.18
N GLU A 64 0.62 11.49 -2.11
CA GLU A 64 1.13 10.22 -1.64
C GLU A 64 2.31 10.48 -0.68
N ILE A 65 2.52 9.59 0.28
CA ILE A 65 3.62 9.66 1.24
C ILE A 65 4.60 8.55 0.91
N TYR A 66 5.87 8.91 0.77
CA TYR A 66 6.97 7.99 0.48
C TYR A 66 7.99 8.00 1.61
N GLN A 67 8.42 6.83 2.05
CA GLN A 67 9.65 6.68 2.83
C GLN A 67 10.84 6.67 1.87
N VAL A 68 11.78 7.59 2.04
CA VAL A 68 12.86 7.83 1.07
C VAL A 68 14.24 7.36 1.53
N ASP A 69 14.39 6.98 2.80
CA ASP A 69 15.62 6.45 3.37
C ASP A 69 15.63 4.91 3.49
N CYS A 70 14.95 4.24 2.55
CA CYS A 70 14.91 2.78 2.47
C CYS A 70 16.31 2.18 2.21
N LYS A 71 16.56 0.97 2.73
CA LYS A 71 17.87 0.30 2.64
C LYS A 71 18.34 0.06 1.20
N ASP A 72 17.41 -0.22 0.30
CA ASP A 72 17.64 -0.43 -1.13
C ASP A 72 17.64 0.87 -1.95
N LYS A 73 17.51 2.03 -1.28
CA LYS A 73 17.41 3.38 -1.87
C LYS A 73 16.24 3.55 -2.86
N ILE A 74 15.25 2.67 -2.80
CA ILE A 74 14.03 2.78 -3.59
C ILE A 74 12.96 3.40 -2.68
N PRO A 75 12.40 4.58 -3.01
CA PRO A 75 11.32 5.16 -2.23
C PRO A 75 10.14 4.18 -2.12
N TYR A 76 9.66 3.95 -0.90
CA TYR A 76 8.52 3.08 -0.64
C TYR A 76 7.29 3.91 -0.34
N ARG A 77 6.22 3.73 -1.13
CA ARG A 77 4.95 4.40 -0.88
C ARG A 77 4.29 3.80 0.36
N VAL A 78 4.13 4.61 1.42
CA VAL A 78 3.50 4.19 2.68
C VAL A 78 2.02 4.55 2.76
N SER A 79 1.56 5.49 1.94
CA SER A 79 0.14 5.88 1.84
C SER A 79 -0.65 5.05 0.81
N GLY A 80 -1.97 5.10 0.90
CA GLY A 80 -2.90 4.43 -0.02
C GLY A 80 -3.34 3.06 0.50
N GLU A 81 -3.88 2.22 -0.38
CA GLU A 81 -4.30 0.87 -0.01
C GLU A 81 -3.10 -0.02 0.32
N CYS A 82 -3.11 -0.64 1.49
CA CYS A 82 -2.19 -1.70 1.84
C CYS A 82 -2.67 -3.01 1.22
N GLU A 83 -1.90 -3.57 0.29
CA GLU A 83 -2.26 -4.82 -0.40
C GLU A 83 -2.36 -6.04 0.54
N LEU A 84 -1.74 -5.99 1.72
CA LEU A 84 -1.78 -7.11 2.67
C LEU A 84 -3.13 -7.20 3.38
N ASN A 85 -3.63 -6.08 3.90
CA ASN A 85 -4.79 -6.05 4.79
C ASN A 85 -5.97 -5.22 4.25
N GLY A 86 -5.84 -4.61 3.07
CA GLY A 86 -6.86 -3.76 2.46
C GLY A 86 -7.09 -2.43 3.19
N ASN A 87 -6.35 -2.14 4.26
CA ASN A 87 -6.50 -0.89 4.99
C ASN A 87 -5.96 0.27 4.18
N TRP A 88 -6.68 1.38 4.25
CA TRP A 88 -6.35 2.60 3.54
C TRP A 88 -5.55 3.55 4.44
N VAL A 89 -4.31 3.88 4.05
CA VAL A 89 -3.37 4.69 4.85
C VAL A 89 -3.38 6.14 4.40
N CYS A 90 -3.85 7.05 5.24
CA CYS A 90 -3.90 8.48 4.95
C CYS A 90 -2.66 9.26 5.41
N ASP A 91 -2.08 8.81 6.51
CA ASP A 91 -0.98 9.50 7.19
C ASP A 91 -0.11 8.49 7.96
N VAL A 92 1.09 8.91 8.35
CA VAL A 92 2.02 8.14 9.18
C VAL A 92 2.62 9.03 10.26
N ASN A 93 2.86 8.48 11.45
CA ASN A 93 3.55 9.24 12.49
C ASN A 93 5.08 9.30 12.26
N GLU A 94 5.79 9.94 13.19
CA GLU A 94 7.25 10.11 13.17
C GLU A 94 8.09 8.82 13.15
N PHE A 95 7.49 7.65 13.38
CA PHE A 95 8.14 6.33 13.27
C PHE A 95 7.70 5.56 12.02
N GLY A 96 6.73 6.09 11.26
CA GLY A 96 6.10 5.42 10.12
C GLY A 96 4.85 4.61 10.46
N VAL A 97 4.33 4.71 11.69
CA VAL A 97 3.12 3.96 12.08
C VAL A 97 1.91 4.61 11.41
N ARG A 98 1.15 3.80 10.69
CA ARG A 98 -0.03 4.19 9.90
C ARG A 98 -1.13 4.79 10.77
N ASP A 99 -1.86 5.75 10.25
CA ASP A 99 -2.89 6.50 10.99
C ASP A 99 -3.97 5.59 11.60
N TYR A 100 -4.39 4.54 10.90
CA TYR A 100 -5.38 3.58 11.41
C TYR A 100 -4.86 2.78 12.61
N ILE A 101 -3.55 2.66 12.81
CA ILE A 101 -2.93 2.01 13.98
C ILE A 101 -2.61 3.07 15.06
N ALA A 102 -2.12 4.24 14.64
CA ALA A 102 -1.79 5.34 15.54
C ALA A 102 -3.01 5.81 16.36
N LYS A 103 -4.21 5.78 15.77
CA LYS A 103 -5.50 6.01 16.44
C LYS A 103 -5.73 5.09 17.64
N TYR A 104 -5.14 3.91 17.65
CA TYR A 104 -5.24 2.91 18.73
C TYR A 104 -3.92 2.78 19.50
N ASN A 105 -3.30 3.92 19.85
CA ASN A 105 -2.06 3.98 20.64
C ASN A 105 -0.89 3.19 20.04
N CYS A 106 -0.86 3.03 18.71
CA CYS A 106 0.15 2.25 17.99
C CYS A 106 0.21 0.77 18.41
N VAL A 107 -0.91 0.18 18.85
CA VAL A 107 -0.99 -1.25 19.19
C VAL A 107 -1.29 -2.04 17.92
N VAL A 108 -0.51 -3.09 17.64
CA VAL A 108 -0.77 -3.98 16.49
C VAL A 108 -2.18 -4.61 16.56
N PRO A 109 -2.88 -4.69 15.41
CA PRO A 109 -4.18 -5.37 15.30
C PRO A 109 -4.05 -6.89 15.52
N GLY A 110 -5.19 -7.60 15.64
CA GLY A 110 -5.23 -9.05 15.87
C GLY A 110 -5.68 -9.46 17.28
N ASN A 111 -6.51 -8.67 17.95
CA ASN A 111 -7.18 -9.09 19.21
C ASN A 111 -8.49 -8.32 19.47
N ASN A 112 -9.27 -8.10 18.41
CA ASN A 112 -10.57 -7.46 18.51
C ASN A 112 -11.61 -8.51 18.17
N ARG A 113 -12.48 -8.89 19.12
CA ARG A 113 -13.54 -9.91 18.98
C ARG A 113 -14.45 -9.81 17.73
N PHE A 114 -14.34 -8.72 16.98
CA PHE A 114 -15.14 -8.38 15.81
C PHE A 114 -14.35 -8.32 14.49
N GLN A 115 -13.01 -8.29 14.54
CA GLN A 115 -12.12 -8.26 13.37
C GLN A 115 -10.83 -9.02 13.71
N ASN A 116 -10.82 -10.33 13.44
CA ASN A 116 -9.71 -11.23 13.75
C ASN A 116 -8.57 -11.13 12.73
N GLN A 117 -8.38 -10.01 12.04
CA GLN A 117 -7.26 -9.86 11.10
C GLN A 117 -6.05 -9.29 11.80
N ASN A 118 -4.90 -9.92 11.60
CA ASN A 118 -3.62 -9.43 12.06
C ASN A 118 -3.08 -8.31 11.15
N LEU A 119 -1.88 -7.81 11.44
CA LEU A 119 -1.27 -6.71 10.68
C LEU A 119 -1.12 -7.02 9.18
N PHE A 120 -0.95 -8.29 8.82
CA PHE A 120 -0.78 -8.75 7.44
C PHE A 120 -2.11 -9.10 6.75
N GLY A 121 -3.25 -8.87 7.41
CA GLY A 121 -4.58 -9.14 6.86
C GLY A 121 -5.05 -10.58 7.01
N ASP A 122 -4.22 -11.46 7.58
CA ASP A 122 -4.57 -12.86 7.78
C ASP A 122 -5.43 -13.02 9.04
N TYR A 123 -6.37 -13.97 9.00
CA TYR A 123 -7.18 -14.32 10.16
C TYR A 123 -6.31 -14.92 11.26
N ASP A 124 -6.51 -14.45 12.49
CA ASP A 124 -5.78 -14.83 13.68
C ASP A 124 -6.76 -14.90 14.86
N ASP A 125 -7.20 -16.11 15.18
CA ASP A 125 -8.10 -16.40 16.28
C ASP A 125 -7.35 -16.61 17.62
N GLU A 126 -6.02 -16.53 17.63
CA GLU A 126 -5.23 -16.70 18.85
C GLU A 126 -5.27 -15.43 19.70
N GLU A 127 -5.83 -15.54 20.90
CA GLU A 127 -5.93 -14.42 21.84
C GLU A 127 -4.58 -14.10 22.51
N ILE A 128 -3.76 -13.28 21.85
CA ILE A 128 -2.52 -12.77 22.44
C ILE A 128 -2.78 -11.39 23.06
N VAL A 129 -2.86 -11.34 24.38
CA VAL A 129 -3.19 -10.11 25.12
C VAL A 129 -2.10 -9.04 24.95
N THR A 130 -0.82 -9.42 24.95
CA THR A 130 0.28 -8.45 24.96
C THR A 130 0.66 -7.96 23.57
N HIS A 131 0.95 -6.66 23.46
CA HIS A 131 1.47 -6.05 22.23
C HIS A 131 2.77 -6.71 21.75
N TYR A 132 3.70 -6.98 22.68
CA TYR A 132 4.95 -7.65 22.38
C TYR A 132 4.76 -9.09 21.89
N GLY A 133 3.83 -9.84 22.50
CA GLY A 133 3.50 -11.20 22.05
C GLY A 133 2.96 -11.20 20.63
N ARG A 134 2.07 -10.25 20.29
CA ARG A 134 1.53 -10.10 18.94
C ARG A 134 2.62 -9.76 17.92
N LEU A 135 3.51 -8.81 18.25
CA LEU A 135 4.67 -8.52 17.40
C LEU A 135 5.60 -9.72 17.22
N LYS A 136 5.85 -10.49 18.30
CA LYS A 136 6.66 -11.70 18.23
C LYS A 136 6.04 -12.73 17.28
N LYS A 137 4.72 -12.93 17.34
CA LYS A 137 4.00 -13.82 16.42
C LYS A 137 4.13 -13.36 14.96
N LEU A 138 3.90 -12.06 14.69
CA LEU A 138 4.06 -11.52 13.34
C LEU A 138 5.48 -11.69 12.79
N ARG A 139 6.51 -11.54 13.64
CA ARG A 139 7.91 -11.83 13.27
C ARG A 139 8.11 -13.32 12.94
N SER A 140 7.50 -14.23 13.71
CA SER A 140 7.51 -15.66 13.41
C SER A 140 6.85 -15.96 12.08
N ILE A 141 5.69 -15.38 11.79
CA ILE A 141 5.00 -15.53 10.50
C ILE A 141 5.90 -15.05 9.34
N LEU A 142 6.52 -13.88 9.47
CA LEU A 142 7.47 -13.38 8.46
C LEU A 142 8.67 -14.32 8.27
N ALA A 143 9.20 -14.91 9.35
CA ALA A 143 10.31 -15.87 9.25
C ALA A 143 9.91 -17.13 8.48
N MET A 144 8.69 -17.64 8.72
CA MET A 144 8.12 -18.76 7.99
C MET A 144 7.94 -18.44 6.50
N GLU A 145 7.44 -17.24 6.19
CA GLU A 145 7.27 -16.77 4.81
C GLU A 145 8.59 -16.76 4.04
N LYS A 146 9.67 -16.31 4.70
CA LYS A 146 11.02 -16.31 4.13
C LYS A 146 11.54 -17.72 3.90
N GLN A 147 11.26 -18.65 4.81
CA GLN A 147 11.64 -20.05 4.63
C GLN A 147 10.91 -20.68 3.44
N GLN A 148 9.60 -20.47 3.32
CA GLN A 148 8.79 -20.89 2.17
C GLN A 148 9.33 -20.32 0.86
N TYR A 149 9.73 -19.05 0.85
CA TYR A 149 10.32 -18.42 -0.33
C TYR A 149 11.64 -19.09 -0.76
N GLU A 150 12.51 -19.45 0.18
CA GLU A 150 13.74 -20.18 -0.15
C GLU A 150 13.45 -21.61 -0.66
N GLN A 151 12.41 -22.28 -0.14
CA GLN A 151 11.95 -23.57 -0.69
C GLN A 151 11.53 -23.42 -2.16
N LEU A 152 10.71 -22.40 -2.49
CA LEU A 152 10.27 -22.14 -3.85
C LEU A 152 11.43 -21.87 -4.81
N LYS A 153 12.47 -21.16 -4.35
CA LYS A 153 13.69 -20.92 -5.14
C LYS A 153 14.50 -22.18 -5.40
N SER A 154 14.49 -23.12 -4.44
CA SER A 154 15.20 -24.39 -4.57
C SER A 154 14.44 -25.43 -5.40
N HIS A 155 13.12 -25.23 -5.59
CA HIS A 155 12.25 -26.15 -6.32
C HIS A 155 12.56 -26.17 -7.82
N GLN A 156 12.68 -27.35 -8.39
CA GLN A 156 12.85 -27.57 -9.83
C GLN A 156 11.63 -28.30 -10.38
N PRO A 157 10.76 -27.63 -11.16
CA PRO A 157 9.58 -28.27 -11.72
C PRO A 157 9.93 -29.23 -12.86
N GLU A 158 9.15 -30.29 -13.00
CA GLU A 158 9.11 -31.12 -14.20
C GLU A 158 8.58 -30.24 -15.33
N ASN A 159 9.25 -30.11 -16.49
CA ASN A 159 8.90 -29.12 -17.52
C ASN A 159 7.62 -29.47 -18.31
N ASP A 160 6.52 -29.76 -17.62
CA ASP A 160 5.26 -30.15 -18.24
C ASP A 160 4.53 -28.91 -18.81
N PRO A 161 4.13 -28.97 -20.09
CA PRO A 161 3.34 -27.90 -20.70
C PRO A 161 1.92 -27.92 -20.13
N ILE A 162 1.60 -26.92 -19.32
CA ILE A 162 0.24 -26.65 -18.80
C ILE A 162 -0.50 -25.61 -19.65
N SER A 163 -1.81 -25.79 -19.80
CA SER A 163 -2.70 -24.83 -20.45
C SER A 163 -2.84 -23.54 -19.64
N ARG A 164 -3.45 -22.50 -20.23
CA ARG A 164 -3.63 -21.20 -19.57
C ARG A 164 -4.64 -21.30 -18.42
N GLU A 165 -5.72 -22.05 -18.60
CA GLU A 165 -6.75 -22.28 -17.58
C GLU A 165 -6.18 -23.05 -16.38
N GLU A 166 -5.42 -24.13 -16.64
CA GLU A 166 -4.73 -24.89 -15.59
C GLU A 166 -3.73 -24.01 -14.84
N LYS A 167 -2.96 -23.18 -15.56
CA LYS A 167 -2.01 -22.24 -14.94
C LYS A 167 -2.69 -21.30 -13.96
N GLN A 168 -3.84 -20.73 -14.34
CA GLN A 168 -4.58 -19.81 -13.47
C GLN A 168 -5.11 -20.55 -12.23
N GLY A 169 -5.64 -21.76 -12.40
CA GLY A 169 -6.13 -22.56 -11.28
C GLY A 169 -5.03 -22.97 -10.31
N CYS A 170 -3.88 -23.44 -10.81
CA CYS A 170 -2.69 -23.76 -10.01
C CYS A 170 -2.23 -22.56 -9.16
N PHE A 171 -2.19 -21.37 -9.76
CA PHE A 171 -1.74 -20.16 -9.09
C PHE A 171 -2.73 -19.67 -8.02
N GLU A 172 -4.03 -19.74 -8.28
CA GLU A 172 -5.04 -19.43 -7.25
C GLU A 172 -5.03 -20.46 -6.11
N MET A 173 -4.78 -21.74 -6.42
CA MET A 173 -4.62 -22.78 -5.40
C MET A 173 -3.39 -22.53 -4.53
N PHE A 174 -2.25 -22.17 -5.12
CA PHE A 174 -1.05 -21.74 -4.37
C PHE A 174 -1.34 -20.58 -3.41
N LYS A 175 -2.06 -19.55 -3.86
CA LYS A 175 -2.48 -18.43 -2.99
C LYS A 175 -3.38 -18.90 -1.84
N SER A 176 -4.24 -19.87 -2.08
CA SER A 176 -5.15 -20.44 -1.07
C SER A 176 -4.40 -21.25 -0.01
N ILE A 177 -3.52 -22.17 -0.41
CA ILE A 177 -2.69 -22.98 0.50
C ILE A 177 -1.90 -22.07 1.44
N ARG A 178 -1.27 -21.03 0.88
CA ARG A 178 -0.49 -20.05 1.63
C ARG A 178 -1.33 -19.26 2.65
N ARG A 179 -2.57 -18.88 2.31
CA ARG A 179 -3.47 -18.14 3.22
C ARG A 179 -3.92 -18.97 4.42
N ASN A 180 -3.99 -20.29 4.27
CA ASN A 180 -4.51 -21.19 5.30
C ASN A 180 -3.45 -21.72 6.27
N ILE A 181 -2.15 -21.57 5.95
CA ILE A 181 -1.10 -22.35 6.61
C ILE A 181 0.14 -21.50 6.93
N ALA A 182 0.32 -21.15 8.21
CA ALA A 182 1.56 -20.57 8.73
C ALA A 182 2.60 -21.66 9.06
N ARG A 183 2.90 -22.57 8.12
CA ARG A 183 3.82 -23.70 8.27
C ARG A 183 4.74 -23.84 7.05
N VAL A 184 5.89 -24.48 7.21
CA VAL A 184 6.82 -24.79 6.09
C VAL A 184 6.08 -25.66 5.07
N TYR A 185 6.31 -25.47 3.77
CA TYR A 185 5.70 -26.37 2.78
C TYR A 185 6.21 -27.80 3.00
N THR A 186 5.27 -28.73 3.06
CA THR A 186 5.55 -30.17 2.97
C THR A 186 6.05 -30.50 1.56
N ASN A 187 6.80 -31.60 1.42
CA ASN A 187 7.22 -32.08 0.09
C ASN A 187 5.99 -32.37 -0.78
N GLU A 188 4.91 -32.88 -0.17
CA GLU A 188 3.62 -33.03 -0.82
C GLU A 188 3.14 -31.68 -1.36
N GLU A 189 3.01 -30.61 -0.57
CA GLU A 189 2.60 -29.27 -1.06
C GLU A 189 3.51 -28.68 -2.17
N LEU A 190 4.76 -29.12 -2.26
CA LEU A 190 5.70 -28.77 -3.34
C LEU A 190 5.57 -29.65 -4.59
N GLU A 191 5.02 -30.88 -4.46
CA GLU A 191 4.97 -31.94 -5.49
C GLU A 191 3.55 -32.46 -5.84
N ILE A 192 2.47 -32.09 -5.15
CA ILE A 192 1.31 -32.97 -4.86
C ILE A 192 0.86 -33.92 -5.98
N ARG A 193 1.11 -35.23 -5.79
CA ARG A 193 0.24 -36.31 -6.31
C ARG A 193 -0.95 -36.48 -5.37
N HIS A 194 -2.17 -36.30 -5.86
CA HIS A 194 -3.37 -36.70 -5.11
C HIS A 194 -3.70 -38.16 -5.43
N ASP A 195 -3.30 -39.07 -4.56
CA ASP A 195 -4.01 -40.33 -4.35
C ASP A 195 -4.91 -40.14 -3.13
N ASP A 196 -5.98 -39.35 -3.26
CA ASP A 196 -7.14 -39.49 -2.37
C ASP A 196 -8.36 -38.84 -3.04
N GLU A 197 -9.40 -39.65 -3.18
CA GLU A 197 -10.67 -39.28 -3.77
C GLU A 197 -11.29 -38.07 -3.04
N TYR A 198 -11.82 -37.14 -3.84
CA TYR A 198 -12.90 -36.23 -3.48
C TYR A 198 -12.54 -34.80 -3.00
N THR A 199 -11.97 -33.98 -3.89
CA THR A 199 -12.50 -32.63 -4.20
C THR A 199 -11.89 -32.15 -5.52
N GLY A 200 -12.74 -31.86 -6.51
CA GLY A 200 -12.33 -31.58 -7.89
C GLY A 200 -11.45 -30.33 -8.06
N SER A 201 -10.15 -30.56 -8.17
CA SER A 201 -9.29 -30.01 -9.23
C SER A 201 -7.95 -30.74 -9.19
N ASP A 202 -7.64 -31.52 -10.22
CA ASP A 202 -6.36 -32.24 -10.42
C ASP A 202 -5.20 -31.28 -10.75
N LEU A 203 -5.13 -30.12 -10.10
CA LEU A 203 -4.22 -29.04 -10.44
C LEU A 203 -3.02 -29.08 -9.50
N GLU A 204 -1.85 -29.41 -10.02
CA GLU A 204 -0.61 -29.38 -9.25
C GLU A 204 0.00 -27.96 -9.28
N PRO A 205 0.11 -27.26 -8.14
CA PRO A 205 0.29 -25.81 -8.12
C PRO A 205 1.68 -25.34 -8.57
N LEU A 206 2.67 -26.23 -8.65
CA LEU A 206 4.08 -25.89 -8.93
C LEU A 206 4.72 -26.76 -10.03
N LYS A 207 3.92 -27.38 -10.91
CA LYS A 207 4.41 -28.23 -12.02
C LYS A 207 5.13 -27.49 -13.15
N SER A 208 5.07 -26.16 -13.22
CA SER A 208 5.63 -25.42 -14.37
C SER A 208 6.63 -24.38 -13.93
N GLU A 209 7.76 -24.29 -14.62
CA GLU A 209 8.79 -23.25 -14.40
C GLU A 209 8.17 -21.83 -14.40
N LYS A 210 7.17 -21.59 -15.25
CA LYS A 210 6.49 -20.29 -15.30
C LYS A 210 5.66 -20.01 -14.06
N VAL A 211 4.99 -21.02 -13.51
CA VAL A 211 4.17 -20.88 -12.28
C VAL A 211 5.07 -20.72 -11.06
N VAL A 212 6.17 -21.48 -10.99
CA VAL A 212 7.17 -21.34 -9.93
C VAL A 212 7.79 -19.93 -9.94
N LYS A 213 8.16 -19.39 -11.11
CA LYS A 213 8.66 -18.01 -11.22
C LYS A 213 7.65 -16.97 -10.72
N GLU A 214 6.38 -17.11 -11.07
CA GLU A 214 5.31 -16.20 -10.63
C GLU A 214 5.02 -16.33 -9.13
N ALA A 215 5.11 -17.55 -8.58
CA ALA A 215 5.01 -17.81 -7.15
C ALA A 215 6.18 -17.16 -6.38
N ILE A 216 7.42 -17.27 -6.88
CA ILE A 216 8.60 -16.63 -6.30
C ILE A 216 8.44 -15.09 -6.30
N GLU A 217 8.01 -14.50 -7.41
CA GLU A 217 7.78 -13.04 -7.49
C GLU A 217 6.72 -12.59 -6.49
N THR A 218 5.59 -13.31 -6.43
CA THR A 218 4.48 -13.03 -5.51
C THR A 218 4.89 -13.20 -4.05
N ALA A 219 5.68 -14.23 -3.74
CA ALA A 219 6.22 -14.48 -2.40
C ALA A 219 7.18 -13.36 -1.98
N GLY A 220 8.11 -12.97 -2.86
CA GLY A 220 9.05 -11.87 -2.63
C GLY A 220 8.34 -10.53 -2.41
N LYS A 221 7.32 -10.21 -3.22
CA LYS A 221 6.51 -8.99 -3.06
C LYS A 221 5.84 -8.95 -1.68
N ARG A 222 5.21 -10.05 -1.26
CA ARG A 222 4.54 -10.14 0.05
C ARG A 222 5.54 -10.05 1.21
N ILE A 223 6.69 -10.71 1.14
CA ILE A 223 7.74 -10.60 2.17
C ILE A 223 8.16 -9.13 2.34
N ARG A 224 8.43 -8.42 1.23
CA ARG A 224 8.78 -7.00 1.27
C ARG A 224 7.67 -6.15 1.92
N GLN A 225 6.40 -6.43 1.60
CA GLN A 225 5.28 -5.73 2.23
C GLN A 225 5.20 -6.02 3.74
N MET A 226 5.36 -7.27 4.17
CA MET A 226 5.33 -7.65 5.58
C MET A 226 6.48 -6.99 6.36
N GLU A 227 7.67 -6.92 5.78
CA GLU A 227 8.80 -6.19 6.34
C GLU A 227 8.48 -4.70 6.52
N ASN A 228 7.87 -4.07 5.53
CA ASN A 228 7.46 -2.66 5.59
C ASN A 228 6.25 -2.42 6.52
N GLU A 229 5.42 -3.42 6.77
CA GLU A 229 4.37 -3.34 7.79
C GLU A 229 4.95 -3.40 9.21
N LEU A 230 5.98 -4.23 9.44
CA LEU A 230 6.66 -4.38 10.73
C LEU A 230 7.66 -3.27 11.06
N LEU A 231 8.33 -2.71 10.05
CA LEU A 231 9.39 -1.71 10.21
C LEU A 231 9.02 -0.53 11.14
N PRO A 232 7.82 0.06 11.07
CA PRO A 232 7.43 1.14 11.98
C PRO A 232 7.49 0.80 13.47
N PHE A 233 7.23 -0.46 13.83
CA PHE A 233 7.29 -0.92 15.22
C PHE A 233 8.74 -1.09 15.66
N GLU A 234 9.62 -1.59 14.79
CA GLU A 234 11.06 -1.62 15.04
C GLU A 234 11.63 -0.22 15.17
N ASN A 235 11.21 0.71 14.30
CA ASN A 235 11.60 2.11 14.38
C ASN A 235 11.20 2.72 15.73
N LYS A 236 9.97 2.46 16.18
CA LYS A 236 9.49 2.93 17.48
C LYS A 236 10.30 2.34 18.65
N ILE A 237 10.57 1.04 18.63
CA ILE A 237 11.38 0.36 19.67
C ILE A 237 12.80 0.92 19.73
N ASN A 238 13.41 1.19 18.57
CA ASN A 238 14.79 1.65 18.46
C ASN A 238 14.92 3.18 18.39
N ASN A 239 13.81 3.91 18.56
CA ASN A 239 13.73 5.37 18.43
C ASN A 239 14.32 5.92 17.11
N ILE A 240 14.08 5.23 15.99
CA ILE A 240 14.52 5.61 14.65
C ILE A 240 13.41 6.43 13.98
N ARG A 241 13.78 7.57 13.41
CA ARG A 241 12.86 8.46 12.69
C ARG A 241 13.16 8.41 11.19
N PRO A 242 12.42 7.63 10.40
CA PRO A 242 12.62 7.58 8.96
C PRO A 242 12.26 8.91 8.29
N LYS A 243 12.84 9.13 7.11
CA LYS A 243 12.57 10.30 6.27
C LYS A 243 11.37 10.03 5.36
N PHE A 244 10.39 10.92 5.43
CA PHE A 244 9.22 10.90 4.56
C PHE A 244 9.17 12.11 3.65
N GLU A 245 8.66 11.90 2.44
CA GLU A 245 8.32 12.95 1.49
C GLU A 245 6.84 12.85 1.11
N ILE A 246 6.20 14.00 0.92
CA ILE A 246 4.85 14.10 0.38
C ILE A 246 4.97 14.45 -1.10
N HIS A 247 4.52 13.54 -1.94
CA HIS A 247 4.51 13.69 -3.39
C HIS A 247 3.12 14.16 -3.81
N LEU A 248 3.04 15.35 -4.40
CA LEU A 248 1.79 15.93 -4.90
C LEU A 248 1.73 15.79 -6.43
N THR A 249 0.72 15.08 -6.93
CA THR A 249 0.46 14.92 -8.36
C THR A 249 -0.77 15.73 -8.77
N LYS A 250 -0.71 16.35 -9.96
CA LYS A 250 -1.83 17.08 -10.56
C LYS A 250 -2.22 16.42 -11.88
N ASN A 251 -3.44 15.94 -11.98
CA ASN A 251 -4.01 15.35 -13.19
C ASN A 251 -5.21 16.17 -13.66
N LYS A 252 -5.32 16.41 -14.96
CA LYS A 252 -6.48 17.09 -15.55
C LYS A 252 -7.28 16.07 -16.35
N GLU A 253 -8.56 15.88 -16.03
CA GLU A 253 -9.42 15.06 -16.87
C GLU A 253 -9.55 15.71 -18.26
N ILE A 254 -9.15 14.97 -19.29
CA ILE A 254 -9.45 15.34 -20.68
C ILE A 254 -10.84 14.81 -20.96
N ARG A 255 -11.85 15.69 -20.93
CA ARG A 255 -13.17 15.35 -21.47
C ARG A 255 -13.06 15.45 -22.99
N TYR A 256 -13.16 14.30 -23.67
CA TYR A 256 -13.44 14.28 -25.10
C TYR A 256 -14.90 14.76 -25.26
N LEU A 257 -15.07 15.90 -25.92
CA LEU A 257 -16.38 16.39 -26.37
C LEU A 257 -16.79 15.66 -27.66
#